data_AF-A0A6G0W226-F1
#
_entry.id   AF-A0A6G0W226-F1
#
_cell.length_a   1.000
_cell.length_b   1.000
_cell.length_c   1.000
_cell.angle_alpha   90.00
_cell.angle_beta   90.00
_cell.angle_gamma   90.00
#
_symmetry.space_group_name_H-M   'P 1'
#
loop_
_entity.id
_entity.type
_entity.pdbx_description
1 polymer ?
#
loop_
_entity_poly.entity_id
_entity_poly.type
_entity_poly.pdbx_seq_one_letter_code
_entity_poly.pdbx_strand_id
1 'polypeptide(L)'
;MVWCCFVKSVKLKLQQIKKYTIQQHITRDKHLRGIQKRNDQTTSLTQPMYSEYGNSNFNLDLCRAFLSANIPLHKLSHPILRNFLENYTNKTIPDSSTLSKIT
;
A
#
# COMPACT_ATOMS: atom_id res chain seq x y z
N MET A 1 -31.33 14.12 51.99
CA MET A 1 -30.03 13.83 51.35
C MET A 1 -30.10 13.11 49.99
N VAL A 2 -31.22 12.50 49.58
CA VAL A 2 -31.31 11.65 48.37
C VAL A 2 -31.34 12.43 47.03
N TRP A 3 -31.90 13.65 47.02
CA TRP A 3 -32.03 14.46 45.79
C TRP A 3 -30.69 14.93 45.20
N CYS A 4 -29.67 15.16 46.03
CA CYS A 4 -28.37 15.68 45.60
C CYS A 4 -27.56 14.63 44.80
N CYS A 5 -27.73 13.35 45.13
CA CYS A 5 -27.05 12.26 44.40
C CYS A 5 -27.57 12.09 42.97
N PHE A 6 -28.87 12.33 42.74
CA PHE A 6 -29.47 12.17 41.41
C PHE A 6 -28.93 13.19 40.40
N VAL A 7 -28.81 14.45 40.81
CA VAL A 7 -28.26 15.53 39.96
C VAL A 7 -26.79 15.26 39.59
N LYS A 8 -26.01 14.67 40.50
CA LYS A 8 -24.61 14.30 40.26
C LYS A 8 -24.49 13.16 39.24
N SER A 9 -25.34 12.14 39.34
CA SER A 9 -25.39 11.02 38.40
C SER A 9 -25.78 11.46 36.98
N VAL A 10 -26.71 12.40 36.84
CA VAL A 10 -27.12 12.95 35.53
C VAL A 10 -25.98 13.74 34.86
N LYS A 11 -25.25 14.57 35.62
CA LYS A 11 -24.11 15.34 35.08
C LYS A 11 -22.98 14.42 34.59
N LEU A 12 -22.67 13.36 35.32
CA LEU A 12 -21.66 12.37 34.92
C LEU A 12 -22.07 11.65 33.63
N LYS A 13 -23.35 11.28 33.49
CA LYS A 13 -23.86 10.63 32.28
C LYS A 13 -23.74 11.53 31.05
N LEU A 14 -24.06 12.83 31.18
CA LEU A 14 -23.92 13.81 30.10
C LEU A 14 -22.46 14.02 29.67
N GLN A 15 -21.53 14.03 30.61
CA GLN A 15 -20.09 14.16 30.29
C GLN A 15 -19.56 12.95 29.53
N GLN A 16 -20.00 11.74 29.89
CA GLN A 16 -19.59 10.52 29.18
C GLN A 16 -20.13 10.46 27.75
N ILE A 17 -21.38 10.88 27.52
CA ILE A 17 -21.98 10.97 26.18
C ILE A 17 -21.18 11.92 25.30
N LYS A 18 -20.81 13.11 25.80
CA LYS A 18 -19.99 14.08 25.05
C LYS A 18 -18.64 13.50 24.63
N LYS A 19 -17.95 12.80 25.55
CA LYS A 19 -16.67 12.13 25.24
C LYS A 19 -16.84 11.06 24.16
N TYR A 20 -17.90 10.27 24.24
CA TYR A 20 -18.21 9.23 23.26
C TYR A 20 -18.49 9.81 21.87
N THR A 21 -19.25 10.90 21.78
CA THR A 21 -19.53 11.61 20.51
C THR A 21 -18.23 12.11 19.85
N ILE A 22 -17.31 12.68 20.64
CA ILE A 22 -16.02 13.17 20.12
C ILE A 22 -15.16 12.00 19.60
N GLN A 23 -15.09 10.90 20.36
CA GLN A 23 -14.34 9.71 19.95
C GLN A 23 -14.88 9.08 18.66
N GLN A 24 -16.21 9.02 18.51
CA GLN A 24 -16.85 8.55 17.29
C GLN A 24 -16.53 9.46 16.09
N HIS A 25 -16.55 10.78 16.26
CA HIS A 25 -16.19 11.73 15.20
C HIS A 25 -14.74 11.55 14.74
N ILE A 26 -13.77 11.51 15.66
CA ILE A 26 -12.35 11.33 15.34
C ILE A 26 -12.10 10.01 14.60
N THR A 27 -12.75 8.93 15.05
CA THR A 27 -12.62 7.60 14.43
C THR A 27 -13.16 7.60 13.00
N ARG A 28 -14.29 8.26 12.77
CA ARG A 28 -14.90 8.39 11.44
C ARG A 28 -14.01 9.20 10.50
N ASP A 29 -13.49 10.34 10.95
CA ASP A 29 -12.57 11.17 10.15
C ASP A 29 -11.29 10.42 9.78
N LYS A 30 -10.72 9.66 10.72
CA LYS A 30 -9.54 8.82 10.46
C LYS A 30 -9.83 7.76 9.40
N HIS A 31 -11.01 7.13 9.45
CA HIS A 31 -11.44 6.15 8.46
C HIS A 31 -11.61 6.77 7.07
N LEU A 32 -12.28 7.92 6.96
CA LEU A 32 -12.47 8.64 5.69
C LEU A 32 -11.13 9.05 5.06
N ARG A 33 -10.19 9.58 5.86
CA ARG A 33 -8.83 9.89 5.40
C ARG A 33 -8.08 8.65 4.92
N GLY A 34 -8.26 7.51 5.59
CA GLY A 34 -7.68 6.24 5.19
C GLY A 34 -8.23 5.71 3.86
N ILE A 35 -9.54 5.89 3.60
CA ILE A 35 -10.17 5.57 2.32
C ILE A 35 -9.66 6.51 1.22
N GLN A 36 -9.60 7.81 1.49
CA GLN A 36 -9.14 8.80 0.52
C GLN A 36 -7.69 8.55 0.09
N LYS A 37 -6.78 8.31 1.05
CA LYS A 37 -5.38 7.96 0.76
C LYS A 37 -5.25 6.70 -0.11
N ARG A 38 -6.11 5.70 0.09
CA ARG A 38 -6.12 4.49 -0.76
C ARG A 38 -6.58 4.78 -2.18
N ASN A 39 -7.60 5.63 -2.33
CA ASN A 39 -8.12 6.02 -3.64
C ASN A 39 -7.10 6.88 -4.42
N ASP A 40 -6.42 7.81 -3.73
CA ASP A 40 -5.34 8.61 -4.29
C ASP A 40 -4.12 7.77 -4.70
N GLN A 41 -3.87 6.64 -4.02
CA GLN A 41 -2.82 5.70 -4.40
C GLN A 41 -3.18 4.87 -5.65
N THR A 42 -4.46 4.57 -5.85
CA THR A 42 -4.91 3.85 -7.05
C THR A 42 -4.88 4.72 -8.32
N THR A 43 -4.99 6.04 -8.19
CA THR A 43 -4.77 6.98 -9.31
C THR A 43 -3.30 7.28 -9.57
N SER A 44 -2.40 7.00 -8.61
CA SER A 44 -0.95 7.22 -8.71
C SER A 44 -0.12 5.97 -9.06
N LEU A 45 -0.69 4.95 -9.69
CA LEU A 45 0.09 3.83 -10.26
C LEU A 45 0.74 4.17 -11.61
N THR A 46 0.54 5.38 -12.13
CA THR A 46 1.33 5.97 -13.22
C THR A 46 2.45 6.82 -12.64
N GLN A 47 3.48 6.19 -12.09
CA GLN A 47 4.79 6.85 -12.01
C GLN A 47 5.33 6.95 -13.45
N PRO A 48 5.70 8.14 -13.96
CA PRO A 48 6.34 8.23 -15.26
C PRO A 48 7.78 7.70 -15.12
N MET A 49 7.95 6.40 -15.38
CA MET A 49 9.27 5.79 -15.48
C MET A 49 9.90 6.17 -16.82
N TYR A 50 10.46 7.37 -16.87
CA TYR A 50 11.41 7.77 -17.91
C TYR A 50 12.83 7.73 -17.34
N SER A 51 13.56 6.68 -17.69
CA SER A 51 14.95 6.87 -18.08
C SER A 51 15.19 6.06 -19.36
N GLU A 52 15.45 6.80 -20.42
CA GLU A 52 15.83 6.33 -21.73
C GLU A 52 17.20 5.64 -21.60
N TYR A 53 17.20 4.34 -21.32
CA TYR A 53 18.40 3.51 -21.36
C TYR A 53 18.25 2.53 -22.51
N GLY A 54 18.91 2.87 -23.63
CA GLY A 54 18.75 2.27 -24.96
C GLY A 54 19.16 0.81 -25.12
N ASN A 55 18.73 -0.12 -24.25
CA ASN A 55 19.02 -1.55 -24.37
C ASN A 55 17.99 -2.53 -23.73
N SER A 56 16.74 -2.17 -23.39
CA SER A 56 15.92 -3.13 -22.60
C SER A 56 14.39 -3.17 -22.77
N ASN A 57 13.87 -3.40 -23.97
CA ASN A 57 12.47 -3.87 -24.13
C ASN A 57 12.20 -5.11 -23.27
N PHE A 58 13.15 -6.05 -23.21
CA PHE A 58 13.01 -7.30 -22.47
C PHE A 58 12.79 -7.13 -20.96
N ASN A 59 13.54 -6.26 -20.28
CA ASN A 59 13.39 -6.10 -18.82
C ASN A 59 12.04 -5.45 -18.48
N LEU A 60 11.60 -4.51 -19.31
CA LEU A 60 10.32 -3.84 -19.14
C LEU A 60 9.16 -4.81 -19.41
N ASP A 61 9.24 -5.60 -20.49
CA ASP A 61 8.25 -6.62 -20.81
C ASP A 61 8.19 -7.71 -19.73
N LEU A 62 9.34 -8.11 -19.17
CA LEU A 62 9.42 -9.04 -18.05
C LEU A 62 8.74 -8.47 -16.80
N CYS A 63 9.06 -7.23 -16.42
CA CYS A 63 8.40 -6.56 -15.30
C CYS A 63 6.89 -6.48 -15.50
N ARG A 64 6.46 -6.08 -16.69
CA ARG A 64 5.04 -5.94 -17.04
C ARG A 64 4.32 -7.27 -16.98
N ALA A 65 4.93 -8.36 -17.45
CA ALA A 65 4.36 -9.70 -17.38
C ALA A 65 4.16 -10.15 -15.93
N PHE A 66 5.16 -9.93 -15.07
CA PHE A 66 5.08 -10.27 -13.65
C PHE A 66 4.00 -9.45 -12.93
N LEU A 67 3.96 -8.14 -13.16
CA LEU A 67 2.94 -7.26 -12.59
C LEU A 67 1.53 -7.64 -13.05
N SER A 68 1.34 -7.92 -14.34
CA SER A 68 0.04 -8.30 -14.91
C SER A 68 -0.44 -9.66 -14.39
N ALA A 69 0.48 -10.59 -14.14
CA ALA A 69 0.20 -11.88 -13.53
C ALA A 69 0.06 -11.81 -11.99
N ASN A 70 0.20 -10.63 -11.39
CA ASN A 70 0.23 -10.42 -9.93
C ASN A 70 1.31 -11.26 -9.23
N ILE A 71 2.45 -11.48 -9.90
CA ILE A 71 3.60 -12.21 -9.38
C ILE A 71 4.63 -11.19 -8.84
N PRO A 72 5.02 -11.30 -7.56
CA PRO A 72 6.03 -10.40 -6.99
C PRO A 72 7.39 -10.51 -7.68
N LEU A 73 8.00 -9.37 -8.02
CA LEU A 73 9.32 -9.30 -8.67
C LEU A 73 10.46 -9.92 -7.85
N HIS A 74 10.35 -9.96 -6.51
CA HIS A 74 11.38 -10.60 -5.67
C HIS A 74 11.56 -12.10 -5.97
N LYS A 75 10.57 -12.74 -6.59
CA LYS A 75 10.67 -14.15 -7.02
C LYS A 75 11.72 -14.35 -8.11
N LEU A 76 12.06 -13.32 -8.88
CA LEU A 76 13.15 -13.36 -9.87
C LEU A 76 14.54 -13.55 -9.25
N SER A 77 14.71 -13.24 -7.96
CA SER A 77 15.96 -13.51 -7.23
C SER A 77 16.13 -15.01 -6.89
N HIS A 78 15.08 -15.82 -7.06
CA HIS A 78 15.18 -17.26 -6.83
C HIS A 78 16.10 -17.91 -7.88
N PRO A 79 17.19 -18.61 -7.49
CA PRO A 79 18.22 -19.06 -8.41
C PRO A 79 17.70 -20.02 -9.49
N ILE A 80 16.74 -20.88 -9.15
CA ILE A 80 16.12 -21.81 -10.11
C ILE A 80 15.33 -21.06 -11.19
N LEU A 81 14.51 -20.08 -10.80
CA LEU A 81 13.70 -19.31 -11.74
C LEU A 81 14.59 -18.42 -12.61
N ARG A 82 15.59 -17.81 -12.00
CA ARG A 82 16.60 -17.01 -12.69
C ARG A 82 17.33 -17.83 -13.74
N ASN A 83 17.90 -18.97 -13.36
CA ASN A 83 18.63 -19.85 -14.28
C ASN A 83 17.74 -20.35 -15.41
N PHE A 84 16.48 -20.70 -15.11
CA PHE A 84 15.49 -21.04 -16.14
C PHE A 84 15.33 -19.91 -17.16
N LEU A 85 15.06 -18.67 -16.69
CA LEU A 85 14.86 -17.54 -17.57
C LEU A 85 16.13 -17.22 -18.38
N GLU A 86 17.31 -17.24 -17.76
CA GLU A 86 18.59 -16.97 -18.44
C GLU A 86 18.85 -18.00 -19.54
N ASN A 87 18.60 -19.29 -19.28
CA ASN A 87 18.80 -20.38 -20.26
C ASN A 87 17.89 -20.25 -21.48
N TYR A 88 16.62 -19.89 -21.29
CA TYR A 88 15.66 -19.82 -22.39
C TYR A 88 15.63 -18.47 -23.11
N THR A 89 16.10 -17.40 -22.47
CA THR A 89 16.08 -16.05 -23.06
C THR A 89 17.45 -15.60 -23.58
N ASN A 90 18.53 -16.32 -23.24
CA ASN A 90 19.93 -15.94 -23.53
C ASN A 90 20.24 -14.50 -23.08
N LYS A 91 19.54 -14.01 -22.05
CA LYS A 91 19.69 -12.68 -21.49
C LYS A 91 20.00 -12.81 -20.00
N THR A 92 20.93 -12.00 -19.53
CA THR A 92 21.24 -11.91 -18.10
C THR A 92 20.08 -11.24 -17.38
N ILE A 93 19.49 -11.93 -16.40
CA ILE A 93 18.39 -11.37 -15.61
C ILE A 93 19.00 -10.46 -14.54
N PRO A 94 18.58 -9.19 -14.40
CA PRO A 94 19.06 -8.36 -13.29
C PRO A 94 18.61 -8.96 -11.95
N ASP A 95 19.39 -8.82 -10.88
CA ASP A 95 18.90 -9.19 -9.56
C ASP A 95 17.68 -8.32 -9.16
N SER A 96 16.80 -8.85 -8.32
CA SER A 96 15.62 -8.13 -7.82
C SER A 96 15.97 -6.75 -7.25
N SER A 97 17.11 -6.61 -6.58
CA SER A 97 17.59 -5.33 -6.03
C SER A 97 17.94 -4.30 -7.11
N THR A 98 18.28 -4.77 -8.30
CA THR A 98 18.59 -3.94 -9.47
C THR A 98 17.30 -3.55 -10.21
N LEU A 99 16.35 -4.47 -10.33
CA LEU A 99 15.02 -4.22 -10.91
C LEU A 99 14.20 -3.19 -10.09
N SER A 100 14.23 -3.28 -8.76
CA SER A 100 13.54 -2.31 -7.88
C SER A 100 14.18 -0.92 -7.86
N LYS A 101 15.39 -0.74 -8.42
CA LYS A 101 15.99 0.59 -8.62
C LYS A 101 15.63 1.17 -10.00
N ILE A 102 15.20 0.32 -10.94
CA ILE A 102 14.85 0.68 -12.32
C ILE A 102 13.34 0.98 -12.44
N THR A 103 12.53 0.48 -11.50
CA THR A 103 11.08 0.80 -11.35
C THR A 103 10.89 1.84 -10.26
#